data_AF-A0A961Q182-F1
#
_entry.id   AF-A0A961Q182-F1
#
_cell.length_a   1.000
_cell.length_b   1.000
_cell.length_c   1.000
_cell.angle_alpha   90.00
_cell.angle_beta   90.00
_cell.angle_gamma   90.00
#
_symmetry.space_group_name_H-M   'P 1'
#
loop_
_entity.id
_entity.type
_entity.pdbx_description
1 polymer ?
#
loop_
_entity_poly.entity_id
_entity_poly.type
_entity_poly.pdbx_seq_one_letter_code
_entity_poly.pdbx_strand_id
1 'polypeptide(L)'
;MSNTTQLGLPLVQAAQAQKHVTVNEALMRLDGLVQLVLVSKTLTVPPVAVVDGSCYAVPVGAVNAWSGQEGAIAIGANGGWDFVAPQRGWRAFVADEGEAAVFDGADWRDGFVTLSPHNAGMAMRVVEADHV
;
A
#
# COMPACT_ATOMS: atom_id res chain seq x y z
N MET A 1 -22.67 -11.87 6.12
CA MET A 1 -22.24 -10.99 5.02
C MET A 1 -20.73 -10.91 5.11
N SER A 2 -20.02 -11.02 3.99
CA SER A 2 -18.57 -10.83 3.93
C SER A 2 -18.27 -9.32 3.84
N ASN A 3 -17.26 -8.86 4.57
CA ASN A 3 -16.81 -7.47 4.60
C ASN A 3 -15.35 -7.39 4.16
N THR A 4 -14.88 -6.22 3.76
CA THR A 4 -13.45 -5.95 3.55
C THR A 4 -12.68 -6.02 4.87
N THR A 5 -11.37 -6.28 4.80
CA THR A 5 -10.54 -6.59 5.99
C THR A 5 -10.30 -5.38 6.87
N GLN A 6 -9.94 -4.23 6.29
CA GLN A 6 -9.42 -3.08 7.03
C GLN A 6 -10.54 -2.14 7.52
N LEU A 7 -11.48 -1.83 6.65
CA LEU A 7 -12.55 -0.86 6.92
C LEU A 7 -13.91 -1.50 7.17
N GLY A 8 -14.03 -2.83 7.02
CA GLY A 8 -15.27 -3.54 7.25
C GLY A 8 -16.40 -3.18 6.28
N LEU A 9 -16.07 -2.80 5.04
CA LEU A 9 -17.04 -2.40 4.03
C LEU A 9 -17.84 -3.63 3.57
N PRO A 10 -19.19 -3.56 3.52
CA PRO A 10 -20.00 -4.70 3.13
C PRO A 10 -19.81 -5.02 1.64
N LEU A 11 -19.53 -6.29 1.34
CA LEU A 11 -19.39 -6.76 -0.04
C LEU A 11 -20.76 -7.04 -0.67
N VAL A 12 -20.85 -6.82 -1.98
CA VAL A 12 -22.05 -7.11 -2.77
C VAL A 12 -22.21 -8.63 -2.88
N GLN A 13 -23.44 -9.13 -2.62
CA GLN A 13 -23.73 -10.55 -2.76
C GLN A 13 -23.68 -11.02 -4.22
N ALA A 14 -23.32 -12.30 -4.39
CA ALA A 14 -23.28 -12.98 -5.68
C ALA A 14 -24.67 -13.06 -6.37
N ALA A 15 -24.70 -13.56 -7.61
CA ALA A 15 -25.92 -13.75 -8.42
C ALA A 15 -26.67 -12.47 -8.82
N GLN A 16 -26.00 -11.32 -8.71
CA GLN A 16 -26.53 -10.00 -9.03
C GLN A 16 -26.03 -9.51 -10.41
N ALA A 17 -26.21 -10.31 -11.48
CA ALA A 17 -25.68 -10.02 -12.82
C ALA A 17 -24.16 -9.76 -12.86
N GLN A 18 -23.40 -10.51 -12.05
CA GLN A 18 -21.94 -10.43 -11.93
C GLN A 18 -21.34 -9.07 -11.51
N LYS A 19 -22.16 -8.04 -11.20
CA LYS A 19 -21.66 -6.74 -10.71
C LYS A 19 -20.84 -6.84 -9.42
N HIS A 20 -21.12 -7.86 -8.61
CA HIS A 20 -20.35 -8.16 -7.40
C HIS A 20 -18.86 -8.38 -7.67
N VAL A 21 -18.45 -8.85 -8.84
CA VAL A 21 -17.02 -9.06 -9.16
C VAL A 21 -16.30 -7.71 -9.19
N THR A 22 -16.64 -6.88 -10.19
CA THR A 22 -16.02 -5.57 -10.39
C THR A 22 -16.19 -4.62 -9.20
N VAL A 23 -17.35 -4.63 -8.54
CA VAL A 23 -17.60 -3.75 -7.39
C VAL A 23 -16.80 -4.21 -6.17
N ASN A 24 -16.75 -5.51 -5.88
CA ASN A 24 -15.99 -5.99 -4.73
C ASN A 24 -14.48 -5.83 -4.95
N GLU A 25 -13.97 -6.01 -6.18
CA GLU A 25 -12.59 -5.69 -6.52
C GLU A 25 -12.25 -4.23 -6.23
N ALA A 26 -13.12 -3.30 -6.66
CA ALA A 26 -12.95 -1.88 -6.37
C ALA A 26 -13.01 -1.57 -4.86
N LEU A 27 -13.90 -2.23 -4.11
CA LEU A 27 -13.99 -2.08 -2.66
C LEU A 27 -12.74 -2.59 -1.95
N MET A 28 -12.20 -3.75 -2.35
CA MET A 28 -10.96 -4.30 -1.79
C MET A 28 -9.76 -3.38 -2.07
N ARG A 29 -9.69 -2.80 -3.28
CA ARG A 29 -8.68 -1.80 -3.61
C ARG A 29 -8.80 -0.55 -2.74
N LEU A 30 -10.01 -0.01 -2.55
CA LEU A 30 -10.24 1.15 -1.69
C LEU A 30 -9.92 0.86 -0.22
N ASP A 31 -10.24 -0.35 0.25
CA ASP A 31 -9.97 -0.79 1.62
C ASP A 31 -8.49 -0.69 1.98
N GLY A 32 -7.60 -1.09 1.06
CA GLY A 32 -6.15 -0.96 1.24
C GLY A 32 -5.62 0.48 1.11
N LEU A 33 -6.27 1.34 0.32
CA LEU A 33 -5.75 2.67 -0.03
C LEU A 33 -6.22 3.81 0.88
N VAL A 34 -7.43 3.74 1.45
CA VAL A 34 -8.03 4.88 2.16
C VAL A 34 -7.27 5.27 3.43
N GLN A 35 -6.73 4.27 4.14
CA GLN A 35 -5.83 4.45 5.28
C GLN A 35 -4.55 3.66 5.02
N LEU A 36 -3.84 4.02 3.94
CA LEU A 36 -2.73 3.23 3.43
C LEU A 36 -1.65 2.99 4.50
N VAL A 37 -1.49 1.73 4.89
CA VAL A 37 -0.39 1.25 5.72
C VAL A 37 0.44 0.29 4.89
N LEU A 38 1.65 0.69 4.56
CA LEU A 38 2.62 -0.16 3.88
C LEU A 38 3.31 -1.01 4.95
N VAL A 39 3.18 -2.32 4.85
CA VAL A 39 3.90 -3.26 5.73
C VAL A 39 5.40 -3.10 5.54
N SER A 40 5.84 -2.91 4.31
CA SER A 40 7.22 -2.58 3.95
C SER A 40 7.26 -1.92 2.58
N LYS A 41 8.33 -1.18 2.33
CA LYS A 41 8.70 -0.63 1.01
C LYS A 41 10.03 -1.16 0.47
N THR A 42 10.73 -2.01 1.22
CA THR A 42 12.08 -2.50 0.88
C THR A 42 12.12 -4.00 0.57
N LEU A 43 11.06 -4.73 0.90
CA LEU A 43 10.95 -6.16 0.63
C LEU A 43 10.89 -6.43 -0.88
N THR A 44 11.85 -7.17 -1.45
CA THR A 44 11.88 -7.50 -2.89
C THR A 44 11.16 -8.81 -3.22
N VAL A 45 10.91 -9.64 -2.20
CA VAL A 45 10.25 -10.96 -2.34
C VAL A 45 8.88 -10.91 -1.67
N PRO A 46 7.76 -11.09 -2.40
CA PRO A 46 6.44 -11.11 -1.77
C PRO A 46 6.34 -12.18 -0.69
N PRO A 47 5.61 -11.93 0.42
CA PRO A 47 5.25 -12.97 1.38
C PRO A 47 4.59 -14.17 0.69
N VAL A 48 4.92 -15.38 1.15
CA VAL A 48 4.36 -16.62 0.59
C VAL A 48 2.84 -16.69 0.81
N ALA A 49 2.38 -16.26 1.99
CA ALA A 49 0.96 -16.11 2.29
C ALA A 49 0.53 -14.68 2.01
N VAL A 50 -0.37 -14.53 1.04
CA VAL A 50 -1.02 -13.25 0.76
C VAL A 50 -2.11 -13.02 1.79
N VAL A 51 -2.00 -11.93 2.55
CA VAL A 51 -2.99 -11.52 3.53
C VAL A 51 -3.85 -10.41 2.92
N ASP A 52 -5.17 -10.62 2.89
CA ASP A 52 -6.10 -9.64 2.35
C ASP A 52 -6.01 -8.30 3.09
N GLY A 53 -5.89 -7.21 2.34
CA GLY A 53 -5.73 -5.85 2.85
C GLY A 53 -4.30 -5.46 3.25
N SER A 54 -3.35 -6.40 3.27
CA SER A 54 -1.93 -6.06 3.46
C SER A 54 -1.40 -5.32 2.25
N CYS A 55 -0.73 -4.19 2.47
CA CYS A 55 -0.19 -3.36 1.40
C CYS A 55 1.33 -3.28 1.48
N TYR A 56 2.00 -3.26 0.33
CA TYR A 56 3.46 -3.14 0.23
C TYR A 56 3.80 -2.17 -0.90
N ALA A 57 4.85 -1.38 -0.75
CA ALA A 57 5.43 -0.68 -1.90
C ALA A 57 6.45 -1.60 -2.54
N VAL A 58 6.30 -1.86 -3.83
CA VAL A 58 7.14 -2.79 -4.58
C VAL A 58 8.46 -2.09 -4.93
N PRO A 59 9.60 -2.48 -4.34
CA PRO A 59 10.87 -1.84 -4.64
C PRO A 59 11.40 -2.27 -6.01
N VAL A 60 12.40 -1.54 -6.50
CA VAL A 60 13.17 -1.95 -7.67
C VAL A 60 13.82 -3.32 -7.43
N GLY A 61 13.77 -4.19 -8.44
CA GLY A 61 14.35 -5.53 -8.35
C GLY A 61 13.46 -6.55 -7.63
N ALA A 62 12.16 -6.26 -7.50
CA ALA A 62 11.19 -7.21 -6.98
C ALA A 62 11.08 -8.45 -7.88
N VAL A 63 10.78 -9.59 -7.26
CA VAL A 63 10.76 -10.90 -7.93
C VAL A 63 9.42 -11.62 -7.72
N ASN A 64 9.28 -12.81 -8.32
CA ASN A 64 8.08 -13.64 -8.24
C ASN A 64 6.84 -12.87 -8.69
N ALA A 65 5.75 -12.90 -7.90
CA ALA A 65 4.50 -12.23 -8.22
C ALA A 65 4.62 -10.69 -8.33
N TRP A 66 5.71 -10.10 -7.84
CA TRP A 66 5.98 -8.66 -7.92
C TRP A 66 6.91 -8.27 -9.08
N SER A 67 7.38 -9.23 -9.88
CA SER A 67 8.25 -8.93 -11.02
C SER A 67 7.55 -8.02 -12.04
N GLY A 68 8.20 -6.92 -12.43
CA GLY A 68 7.65 -5.94 -13.37
C GLY A 68 6.61 -4.98 -12.76
N GLN A 69 6.45 -4.98 -11.43
CA GLN A 69 5.52 -4.11 -10.70
C GLN A 69 6.26 -3.06 -9.86
N GLU A 70 7.52 -2.77 -10.17
CA GLU A 70 8.35 -1.82 -9.44
C GLU A 70 7.67 -0.44 -9.36
N GLY A 71 7.67 0.16 -8.18
CA GLY A 71 7.03 1.45 -7.90
C GLY A 71 5.52 1.38 -7.68
N ALA A 72 4.87 0.24 -7.88
CA ALA A 72 3.47 0.06 -7.53
C ALA A 72 3.28 -0.19 -6.02
N ILE A 73 2.05 0.01 -5.56
CA ILE A 73 1.55 -0.56 -4.31
C ILE A 73 0.94 -1.91 -4.63
N ALA A 74 1.41 -2.98 -3.99
CA ALA A 74 0.82 -4.30 -4.02
C ALA A 74 -0.17 -4.44 -2.86
N ILE A 75 -1.44 -4.72 -3.16
CA ILE A 75 -2.52 -4.92 -2.20
C ILE A 75 -2.89 -6.40 -2.22
N GLY A 76 -2.80 -7.07 -1.08
CA GLY A 76 -3.26 -8.45 -0.94
C GLY A 76 -4.77 -8.53 -1.09
N ALA A 77 -5.26 -9.35 -2.02
CA ALA A 77 -6.68 -9.58 -2.21
C ALA A 77 -6.94 -10.96 -2.84
N ASN A 78 -7.87 -11.72 -2.25
CA ASN A 78 -8.31 -13.03 -2.74
C ASN A 78 -7.16 -14.03 -2.96
N GLY A 79 -6.12 -13.97 -2.12
CA GLY A 79 -4.93 -14.81 -2.25
C GLY A 79 -3.93 -14.39 -3.35
N GLY A 80 -4.15 -13.24 -3.99
CA GLY A 80 -3.26 -12.65 -4.99
C GLY A 80 -2.97 -11.16 -4.72
N TRP A 81 -2.30 -10.51 -5.67
CA TRP A 81 -1.91 -9.10 -5.54
C TRP A 81 -2.66 -8.25 -6.56
N ASP A 82 -3.32 -7.20 -6.09
CA ASP A 82 -3.80 -6.09 -6.90
C ASP A 82 -2.76 -4.96 -6.88
N PHE A 83 -2.37 -4.46 -8.05
CA PHE A 83 -1.31 -3.45 -8.17
C PHE A 83 -1.88 -2.08 -8.53
N VAL A 84 -1.43 -1.07 -7.80
CA VAL A 84 -1.87 0.31 -7.95
C VAL A 84 -0.66 1.21 -8.09
N ALA A 85 -0.60 2.00 -9.17
CA ALA A 85 0.40 3.05 -9.28
C ALA A 85 0.05 4.20 -8.31
N PRO A 86 0.91 4.52 -7.32
CA PRO A 86 0.70 5.66 -6.45
C PRO A 86 0.79 6.97 -7.23
N GLN A 87 0.06 7.99 -6.78
CA GLN A 87 0.15 9.34 -7.35
C GLN A 87 0.90 10.27 -6.40
N ARG A 88 1.56 11.28 -6.98
CA ARG A 88 2.26 12.31 -6.21
C ARG A 88 1.35 12.88 -5.11
N GLY A 89 1.89 12.97 -3.90
CA GLY A 89 1.20 13.49 -2.72
C GLY A 89 0.40 12.45 -1.94
N TRP A 90 0.32 11.21 -2.42
CA TRP A 90 -0.21 10.10 -1.63
C TRP A 90 0.59 9.93 -0.34
N ARG A 91 -0.10 9.49 0.71
CA ARG A 91 0.46 9.32 2.04
C ARG A 91 0.31 7.87 2.48
N ALA A 92 1.28 7.39 3.24
CA ALA A 92 1.25 6.08 3.86
C ALA A 92 1.88 6.15 5.25
N PHE A 93 1.54 5.18 6.09
CA PHE A 93 2.38 4.82 7.23
C PHE A 93 3.18 3.57 6.88
N VAL A 94 4.50 3.60 7.09
CA VAL A 94 5.40 2.49 6.81
C VAL A 94 5.62 1.73 8.11
N ALA A 95 5.00 0.56 8.23
CA ALA A 95 4.83 -0.13 9.50
C ALA A 95 6.14 -0.69 10.08
N ASP A 96 7.04 -1.18 9.22
CA ASP A 96 8.36 -1.71 9.63
C ASP A 96 9.38 -0.61 9.96
N GLU A 97 9.12 0.63 9.54
CA GLU A 97 9.94 1.81 9.85
C GLU A 97 9.32 2.68 10.95
N GLY A 98 8.01 2.53 11.23
CA GLY A 98 7.31 3.31 12.24
C GLY A 98 7.10 4.79 11.85
N GLU A 99 7.17 5.13 10.58
CA GLU A 99 7.18 6.52 10.10
C GLU A 99 6.12 6.76 9.00
N ALA A 100 5.63 8.00 8.91
CA ALA A 100 4.78 8.42 7.81
C ALA A 100 5.64 8.70 6.56
N ALA A 101 5.12 8.42 5.38
CA ALA A 101 5.78 8.73 4.12
C ALA A 101 4.84 9.43 3.13
N VAL A 102 5.41 10.24 2.25
CA VAL A 102 4.72 10.89 1.14
C VAL A 102 5.34 10.44 -0.18
N PHE A 103 4.51 9.99 -1.13
CA PHE A 103 4.98 9.66 -2.46
C PHE A 103 5.26 10.93 -3.26
N ASP A 104 6.49 11.12 -3.74
CA ASP A 104 6.90 12.32 -4.48
C ASP A 104 6.66 12.23 -5.99
N GLY A 105 5.98 11.18 -6.46
CA GLY A 105 5.80 10.92 -7.89
C GLY A 105 6.85 9.99 -8.49
N ALA A 106 7.92 9.69 -7.75
CA ALA A 106 8.90 8.66 -8.09
C ALA A 106 9.09 7.67 -6.94
N ASP A 107 9.27 8.16 -5.72
CA ASP A 107 9.59 7.36 -4.53
C ASP A 107 8.79 7.79 -3.30
N TRP A 108 8.72 6.89 -2.32
CA TRP A 108 8.23 7.21 -0.98
C TRP A 108 9.30 7.96 -0.18
N ARG A 109 8.95 9.16 0.28
CA ARG A 109 9.80 10.02 1.11
C ARG A 109 9.38 9.92 2.57
N ASP A 110 10.22 9.35 3.40
CA ASP A 110 9.93 9.14 4.82
C ASP A 110 10.01 10.44 5.60
N GLY A 111 9.13 10.57 6.58
CA GLY A 111 8.99 11.72 7.44
C GLY A 111 8.43 12.95 6.75
N PHE A 112 8.29 12.96 5.42
CA PHE A 112 7.82 14.15 4.70
C PHE A 112 6.43 14.53 5.18
N VAL A 113 6.31 15.73 5.75
CA VAL A 113 5.03 16.33 6.14
C VAL A 113 4.57 17.39 5.14
N THR A 114 5.50 17.89 4.31
CA THR A 114 5.22 18.79 3.19
C THR A 114 5.95 18.33 1.92
N LEU A 115 5.38 18.65 0.77
CA LEU A 115 5.96 18.36 -0.54
C LEU A 115 5.67 19.54 -1.48
N SER A 116 6.69 20.33 -1.79
CA SER A 116 6.62 21.43 -2.76
C SER A 116 6.58 20.89 -4.20
N PRO A 117 6.23 21.70 -5.22
CA PRO A 117 6.22 21.26 -6.62
C PRO A 117 7.56 20.71 -7.15
N HIS A 118 8.69 21.09 -6.55
CA HIS A 118 10.04 20.67 -6.96
C HIS A 118 10.69 19.68 -5.98
N ASN A 119 9.87 18.89 -5.26
CA ASN A 119 10.32 17.85 -4.31
C ASN A 119 11.08 18.32 -3.06
N ALA A 120 11.18 19.64 -2.81
CA ALA A 120 11.59 20.14 -1.50
C ALA A 120 10.45 19.95 -0.49
N GLY A 121 10.77 19.64 0.76
CA GLY A 121 9.80 19.38 1.81
C GLY A 121 10.42 19.44 3.20
N MET A 122 9.57 19.51 4.21
CA MET A 122 9.95 19.31 5.61
C MET A 122 9.75 17.84 5.94
N ALA A 123 10.77 17.22 6.54
CA ALA A 123 10.69 15.86 7.07
C ALA A 123 10.74 15.89 8.59
N MET A 124 9.86 15.13 9.24
CA MET A 124 9.82 14.91 10.67
C MET A 124 10.08 13.42 10.93
N ARG A 125 11.22 13.13 11.57
CA ARG A 125 11.66 11.77 11.90
C ARG A 125 12.02 11.65 13.37
N VAL A 126 11.81 10.47 13.93
CA VAL A 126 12.30 10.10 15.27
C VAL A 126 13.49 9.18 15.07
N VAL A 127 14.60 9.45 15.76
CA VAL A 127 15.78 8.58 15.76
C VAL A 127 15.97 8.08 17.18
N GLU A 128 15.78 6.78 17.36
CA GLU A 128 16.11 6.09 18.59
C GLU A 128 17.57 5.64 18.50
N ALA A 129 18.37 6.02 19.50
CA ALA A 129 19.76 5.60 19.62
C ALA A 129 19.97 5.04 21.02
N ASP A 130 20.36 3.79 21.12
CA ASP A 130 20.79 3.19 22.38
C ASP A 130 22.14 3.80 22.79
N HIS A 131 22.21 4.32 24.00
CA HIS A 131 23.48 4.68 24.62
C HIS A 131 24.06 3.41 25.26
N VAL A 132 25.22 2.97 24.78
CA VAL A 132 26.03 1.92 25.43
C VAL A 132 26.93 2.54 26.49
#